data_AF-A0A9Q0I0W7-F1
#
_entry.id   AF-A0A9Q0I0W7-F1
#
_cell.length_a   1.000
_cell.length_b   1.000
_cell.length_c   1.000
_cell.angle_alpha   90.00
_cell.angle_beta   90.00
_cell.angle_gamma   90.00
#
_symmetry.space_group_name_H-M   'P 1'
#
loop_
_entity.id
_entity.type
_entity.pdbx_description
1 polymer ?
#
loop_
_entity_poly.entity_id
_entity_poly.type
_entity_poly.pdbx_seq_one_letter_code
_entity_poly.pdbx_strand_id
1 'polypeptide(L)'
;MKRPVMKLIQEVDTRWNSTFLMLQRLFKERQSVGAAVAMLKTDVRPLSSEDYETAAACLQLLAPFYQATVELSEEKRVSESKVIPMTKMLMLYLHDTKGKIGHNTTTLLGQNLVSLMQKRFDTTENQTALTLSTLLDPRFKTIGFYNQVQAQTSIKRLTAQCSQLMRCTPPDTLTEEQPSTSAQPAPENPSSTYLWDKLDRDASEARRARNATADATVEVQRYLTDPPLDRSEDPLVYWLKHQNVYPHLFQLAKLFYARQHRQFLASELSQNVEKL
;
A
#
# COMPACT_ATOMS: atom_id res chain seq x y z
N MET A 1 -35.34 6.87 -26.93
CA MET A 1 -34.69 7.43 -25.71
C MET A 1 -33.63 8.45 -26.15
N LYS A 2 -33.70 9.70 -25.67
CA LYS A 2 -32.65 10.71 -25.94
C LYS A 2 -31.39 10.33 -25.16
N ARG A 3 -30.29 10.04 -25.86
CA ARG A 3 -28.98 9.85 -25.22
C ARG A 3 -28.53 11.20 -24.62
N PRO A 4 -27.88 11.20 -23.44
CA PRO A 4 -27.31 12.42 -22.88
C PRO A 4 -26.28 13.03 -23.84
N VAL A 5 -26.26 14.36 -23.95
CA VAL A 5 -25.31 15.08 -24.80
C VAL A 5 -23.92 14.97 -24.17
N MET A 6 -23.01 14.30 -24.87
CA MET A 6 -21.68 13.96 -24.40
C MET A 6 -20.65 14.72 -25.26
N LYS A 7 -19.73 15.47 -24.64
CA LYS A 7 -18.58 16.07 -25.34
C LYS A 7 -17.44 15.05 -25.44
N LEU A 8 -16.63 15.18 -26.50
CA LEU A 8 -15.33 14.50 -26.57
C LEU A 8 -14.42 15.04 -25.47
N ILE A 9 -13.53 14.18 -24.97
CA ILE A 9 -12.53 14.53 -23.97
C ILE A 9 -11.21 14.72 -24.71
N GLN A 10 -10.60 15.89 -24.55
CA GLN A 10 -9.27 16.13 -25.08
C GLN A 10 -8.23 15.48 -24.17
N GLU A 11 -7.19 14.89 -24.77
CA GLU A 11 -5.99 14.49 -24.06
C GLU A 11 -5.33 15.73 -23.45
N VAL A 12 -4.76 15.56 -22.26
CA VAL A 12 -4.06 16.61 -21.52
C VAL A 12 -2.81 15.98 -20.92
N ASP A 13 -1.65 16.36 -21.42
CA ASP A 13 -0.34 15.82 -21.03
C ASP A 13 -0.11 15.83 -19.50
N THR A 14 -0.61 16.86 -18.81
CA THR A 14 -0.44 17.04 -17.36
C THR A 14 -1.42 16.22 -16.52
N ARG A 15 -2.41 15.56 -17.15
CA ARG A 15 -3.41 14.73 -16.47
C ARG A 15 -3.23 13.28 -16.89
N TRP A 16 -2.56 12.50 -16.06
CA TRP A 16 -2.19 11.11 -16.32
C TRP A 16 -3.31 10.16 -16.79
N ASN A 17 -4.58 10.45 -16.50
CA ASN A 17 -5.73 9.66 -16.94
C ASN A 17 -6.38 10.14 -18.26
N SER A 18 -5.94 11.28 -18.79
CA SER A 18 -6.61 11.96 -19.90
C SER A 18 -6.62 11.11 -21.16
N THR A 19 -5.52 10.43 -21.47
CA THR A 19 -5.41 9.53 -22.64
C THR A 19 -6.41 8.38 -22.57
N PHE A 20 -6.49 7.70 -21.41
CA PHE A 20 -7.44 6.60 -21.22
C PHE A 20 -8.89 7.08 -21.35
N LEU A 21 -9.22 8.21 -20.71
CA LEU A 21 -10.57 8.80 -20.76
C LEU A 21 -10.94 9.28 -22.17
N MET A 22 -10.00 9.89 -22.89
CA MET A 22 -10.17 10.27 -24.30
C MET A 22 -10.47 9.05 -25.16
N LEU A 23 -9.62 8.01 -25.12
CA LEU A 23 -9.79 6.80 -25.91
C LEU A 23 -11.12 6.11 -25.58
N GLN A 24 -11.48 6.03 -24.30
CA GLN A 24 -12.73 5.43 -23.86
C GLN A 24 -13.93 6.22 -24.40
N ARG A 25 -13.87 7.56 -24.36
CA ARG A 25 -14.91 8.44 -24.88
C ARG A 25 -15.05 8.30 -26.39
N LEU A 26 -13.93 8.33 -27.12
CA LEU A 26 -13.88 8.16 -28.56
C LEU A 26 -14.50 6.83 -28.99
N PHE A 27 -14.15 5.74 -28.31
CA PHE A 27 -14.69 4.41 -28.60
C PHE A 27 -16.21 4.29 -28.33
N LYS A 28 -16.68 4.88 -27.22
CA LYS A 28 -18.11 4.92 -26.86
C LYS A 28 -18.94 5.74 -27.85
N GLU A 29 -18.41 6.87 -28.30
CA GLU A 29 -19.09 7.81 -29.21
C GLU A 29 -18.79 7.57 -30.70
N ARG A 30 -18.14 6.45 -31.06
CA ARG A 30 -17.66 6.17 -32.43
C ARG A 30 -18.67 6.40 -33.55
N GLN A 31 -19.95 6.11 -33.31
CA GLN A 31 -21.02 6.33 -34.28
C GLN A 31 -21.31 7.83 -34.47
N SER A 32 -21.44 8.57 -33.36
CA SER A 32 -21.66 10.02 -33.35
C SER A 32 -20.48 10.76 -33.98
N VAL A 33 -19.25 10.35 -33.64
CA VAL A 33 -18.02 10.92 -34.19
C VAL A 33 -17.90 10.61 -35.67
N GLY A 34 -18.12 9.37 -36.09
CA GLY A 34 -18.07 8.98 -37.51
C GLY A 34 -19.08 9.76 -38.36
N ALA A 35 -20.32 9.90 -37.88
CA ALA A 35 -21.34 10.70 -38.56
C ALA A 35 -20.94 12.19 -38.64
N ALA A 36 -20.43 12.77 -37.55
CA ALA A 36 -19.99 14.16 -37.53
C ALA A 36 -18.84 14.41 -38.52
N VAL A 37 -17.82 13.55 -38.54
CA VAL A 37 -16.69 13.66 -39.49
C VAL A 37 -17.18 13.52 -40.93
N ALA A 38 -18.14 12.65 -41.21
CA ALA A 38 -18.71 12.48 -42.55
C ALA A 38 -19.57 13.67 -43.01
N MET A 39 -20.20 14.40 -42.08
CA MET A 39 -21.09 15.53 -42.39
C MET A 39 -20.38 16.89 -42.40
N LEU A 40 -19.33 17.05 -41.61
CA LEU A 40 -18.59 18.30 -41.52
C LEU A 40 -17.64 18.45 -42.71
N LYS A 41 -17.49 19.68 -43.24
CA LYS A 41 -16.42 20.01 -44.18
C LYS A 41 -15.11 20.10 -43.41
N THR A 42 -14.44 18.96 -43.24
CA THR A 42 -13.21 18.85 -42.47
C THR A 42 -12.20 17.98 -43.21
N ASP A 43 -10.92 18.30 -43.05
CA ASP A 43 -9.80 17.49 -43.57
C ASP A 43 -9.46 16.31 -42.65
N VAL A 44 -10.21 16.12 -41.55
CA VAL A 44 -10.02 15.00 -40.63
C VAL A 44 -10.43 13.69 -41.29
N ARG A 45 -9.47 12.78 -41.45
CA ARG A 45 -9.71 11.43 -41.94
C ARG A 45 -10.60 10.66 -40.95
N PRO A 46 -11.65 9.95 -41.42
CA PRO A 46 -12.41 9.02 -40.58
C PRO A 46 -11.53 7.90 -40.02
N LEU A 47 -11.75 7.54 -38.75
CA LEU A 47 -11.11 6.39 -38.12
C LEU A 47 -11.60 5.09 -38.79
N SER A 48 -10.64 4.20 -39.07
CA SER A 48 -10.88 2.88 -39.65
C SER A 48 -11.36 1.87 -38.60
N SER A 49 -11.79 0.68 -39.04
CA SER A 49 -12.09 -0.43 -38.13
C SER A 49 -10.86 -0.79 -37.29
N GLU A 50 -9.69 -0.83 -37.91
CA GLU A 50 -8.41 -1.15 -37.27
C GLU A 50 -8.05 -0.14 -36.16
N ASP A 51 -8.35 1.15 -36.36
CA ASP A 51 -8.14 2.18 -35.32
C ASP A 51 -9.02 1.92 -34.09
N TYR A 52 -10.29 1.53 -34.30
CA TYR A 52 -11.20 1.20 -33.21
C TYR A 52 -10.84 -0.12 -32.52
N GLU A 53 -10.37 -1.11 -33.27
CA GLU A 53 -9.85 -2.38 -32.74
C GLU A 53 -8.60 -2.14 -31.89
N THR A 54 -7.67 -1.31 -32.38
CA THR A 54 -6.49 -0.86 -31.63
C THR A 54 -6.90 -0.14 -30.34
N ALA A 55 -7.84 0.81 -30.43
CA ALA A 55 -8.33 1.54 -29.25
C ALA A 55 -8.98 0.61 -28.23
N ALA A 56 -9.79 -0.35 -28.67
CA ALA A 56 -10.41 -1.35 -27.79
C ALA A 56 -9.36 -2.20 -27.07
N ALA A 57 -8.35 -2.69 -27.81
CA ALA A 57 -7.27 -3.49 -27.27
C ALA A 57 -6.44 -2.69 -26.24
N CYS A 58 -6.09 -1.44 -26.55
CA CYS A 58 -5.40 -0.54 -25.61
C CYS A 58 -6.23 -0.25 -24.36
N LEU A 59 -7.54 -0.01 -24.51
CA LEU A 59 -8.45 0.21 -23.37
C LEU A 59 -8.53 -1.03 -22.47
N GLN A 60 -8.57 -2.22 -23.04
CA GLN A 60 -8.55 -3.47 -22.28
C GLN A 60 -7.25 -3.59 -21.46
N LEU A 61 -6.10 -3.32 -22.08
CA LEU A 61 -4.80 -3.38 -21.41
C LEU A 61 -4.62 -2.32 -20.31
N LEU A 62 -5.12 -1.11 -20.55
CA LEU A 62 -4.90 0.04 -19.65
C LEU A 62 -5.96 0.16 -18.54
N ALA A 63 -7.09 -0.57 -18.63
CA ALA A 63 -8.17 -0.46 -17.67
C ALA A 63 -7.74 -0.70 -16.21
N PRO A 64 -6.94 -1.72 -15.87
CA PRO A 64 -6.49 -1.92 -14.48
C PRO A 64 -5.60 -0.79 -13.96
N PHE A 65 -4.79 -0.18 -14.84
CA PHE A 65 -3.96 0.97 -14.47
C PHE A 65 -4.82 2.18 -14.12
N TYR A 66 -5.83 2.46 -14.93
CA TYR A 66 -6.80 3.52 -14.65
C TYR A 66 -7.57 3.25 -13.34
N GLN A 67 -7.98 2.02 -13.08
CA GLN A 67 -8.68 1.65 -11.84
C GLN A 67 -7.79 1.83 -10.59
N ALA A 68 -6.57 1.31 -10.61
CA ALA A 68 -5.62 1.46 -9.50
C ALA A 68 -5.33 2.93 -9.20
N THR A 69 -5.15 3.70 -10.26
CA THR A 69 -4.98 5.15 -10.25
C THR A 69 -6.14 5.87 -9.57
N VAL A 70 -7.37 5.58 -9.97
CA VAL A 70 -8.56 6.20 -9.37
C VAL A 70 -8.65 5.83 -7.90
N GLU A 71 -8.47 4.54 -7.57
CA GLU A 71 -8.54 4.06 -6.18
C GLU A 71 -7.49 4.74 -5.28
N LEU A 72 -6.25 4.92 -5.75
CA LEU A 72 -5.21 5.63 -4.99
C LEU A 72 -5.46 7.15 -4.90
N SER A 73 -6.14 7.73 -5.89
CA SER A 73 -6.44 9.18 -5.91
C SER A 73 -7.62 9.58 -5.04
N GLU A 74 -8.58 8.69 -4.83
CA GLU A 74 -9.78 8.95 -4.03
C GLU A 74 -9.53 8.76 -2.52
N GLU A 75 -8.42 8.10 -2.16
CA GLU A 75 -8.17 7.65 -0.79
C GLU A 75 -7.47 8.71 0.07
N LYS A 76 -8.22 9.28 1.01
CA LYS A 76 -7.78 10.41 1.84
C LYS A 76 -6.84 10.06 3.00
N ARG A 77 -6.68 8.78 3.35
CA ARG A 77 -6.02 8.38 4.62
C ARG A 77 -5.12 7.15 4.59
N VAL A 78 -5.31 6.20 3.67
CA VAL A 78 -4.66 4.87 3.70
C VAL A 78 -4.07 4.48 2.34
N SER A 79 -3.62 5.46 1.56
CA SER A 79 -3.12 5.23 0.20
C SER A 79 -1.79 4.45 0.18
N GLU A 80 -0.91 4.63 1.17
CA GLU A 80 0.42 4.01 1.20
C GLU A 80 0.37 2.48 1.33
N SER A 81 -0.56 1.93 2.12
CA SER A 81 -0.65 0.47 2.30
C SER A 81 -1.10 -0.26 1.04
N LYS A 82 -1.70 0.47 0.09
CA LYS A 82 -2.16 -0.08 -1.19
C LYS A 82 -1.10 -0.06 -2.29
N VAL A 83 -0.04 0.73 -2.15
CA VAL A 83 0.96 0.91 -3.22
C VAL A 83 1.61 -0.43 -3.59
N ILE A 84 2.12 -1.17 -2.59
CA ILE A 84 2.75 -2.49 -2.83
C ILE A 84 1.77 -3.51 -3.44
N PRO A 85 0.59 -3.78 -2.85
CA PRO A 85 -0.33 -4.75 -3.43
C PRO A 85 -0.83 -4.34 -4.82
N MET A 86 -1.06 -3.06 -5.10
CA MET A 86 -1.43 -2.61 -6.45
C MET A 86 -0.31 -2.80 -7.46
N THR A 87 0.93 -2.46 -7.12
CA THR A 87 2.09 -2.72 -7.98
C THR A 87 2.21 -4.21 -8.28
N LYS A 88 2.08 -5.07 -7.27
CA LYS A 88 2.03 -6.53 -7.44
C LYS A 88 0.94 -6.95 -8.41
N MET A 89 -0.29 -6.51 -8.19
CA MET A 89 -1.45 -6.90 -9.01
C MET A 89 -1.31 -6.44 -10.46
N LEU A 90 -0.82 -5.21 -10.69
CA LEU A 90 -0.57 -4.68 -12.04
C LEU A 90 0.53 -5.46 -12.77
N MET A 91 1.61 -5.82 -12.07
CA MET A 91 2.67 -6.67 -12.63
C MET A 91 2.14 -8.06 -13.01
N LEU A 92 1.41 -8.71 -12.11
CA LEU A 92 0.79 -10.01 -12.38
C LEU A 92 -0.19 -9.94 -13.56
N TYR A 93 -0.98 -8.88 -13.63
CA TYR A 93 -1.90 -8.62 -14.73
C TYR A 93 -1.17 -8.49 -16.08
N LEU A 94 -0.09 -7.71 -16.15
CA LEU A 94 0.70 -7.56 -17.38
C LEU A 94 1.31 -8.89 -17.82
N HIS A 95 1.81 -9.70 -16.89
CA HIS A 95 2.34 -11.02 -17.17
C HIS A 95 1.26 -11.99 -17.67
N ASP A 96 0.08 -11.99 -17.04
CA ASP A 96 -1.04 -12.84 -17.45
C ASP A 96 -1.60 -12.42 -18.82
N THR A 97 -1.61 -11.13 -19.13
CA THR A 97 -2.19 -10.58 -20.37
C THR A 97 -1.26 -10.73 -21.58
N LYS A 98 0.02 -11.05 -21.34
CA LYS A 98 1.04 -11.18 -22.39
C LYS A 98 0.63 -12.22 -23.44
N GLY A 99 0.47 -11.78 -24.68
CA GLY A 99 0.10 -12.64 -25.81
C GLY A 99 -1.39 -13.06 -25.86
N LYS A 100 -2.22 -12.61 -24.92
CA LYS A 100 -3.67 -12.89 -24.91
C LYS A 100 -4.48 -11.83 -25.65
N ILE A 101 -4.06 -10.57 -25.61
CA ILE A 101 -4.67 -9.50 -26.39
C ILE A 101 -4.04 -9.56 -27.79
N GLY A 102 -4.75 -10.20 -28.73
CA GLY A 102 -4.30 -10.50 -30.09
C GLY A 102 -4.15 -9.25 -30.99
N HIS A 103 -3.33 -8.28 -30.58
CA HIS A 103 -3.06 -7.06 -31.32
C HIS A 103 -1.58 -6.63 -31.16
N ASN A 104 -0.91 -6.28 -32.26
CA ASN A 104 0.52 -5.97 -32.25
C ASN A 104 0.85 -4.74 -31.38
N THR A 105 0.03 -3.69 -31.47
CA THR A 105 0.18 -2.47 -30.64
C THR A 105 0.16 -2.76 -29.15
N THR A 106 -0.72 -3.66 -28.68
CA THR A 106 -0.79 -4.01 -27.25
C THR A 106 0.37 -4.88 -26.79
N THR A 107 0.98 -5.64 -27.68
CA THR A 107 2.20 -6.40 -27.36
C THR A 107 3.35 -5.44 -27.03
N LEU A 108 3.59 -4.43 -27.88
CA LEU A 108 4.63 -3.43 -27.62
C LEU A 108 4.30 -2.57 -26.40
N LEU A 109 3.05 -2.11 -26.29
CA LEU A 109 2.60 -1.33 -25.13
C LEU A 109 2.76 -2.13 -23.82
N GLY A 110 2.37 -3.39 -23.80
CA GLY A 110 2.53 -4.26 -22.63
C GLY A 110 4.00 -4.47 -22.24
N GLN A 111 4.90 -4.68 -23.20
CA GLN A 111 6.34 -4.78 -22.95
C GLN A 111 6.90 -3.49 -22.33
N ASN A 112 6.51 -2.34 -22.88
CA ASN A 112 6.90 -1.03 -22.34
C ASN A 112 6.35 -0.81 -20.93
N LEU A 113 5.09 -1.19 -20.67
CA LEU A 113 4.50 -1.09 -19.34
C LEU A 113 5.24 -1.97 -18.32
N VAL A 114 5.62 -3.21 -18.67
CA VAL A 114 6.43 -4.07 -17.79
C VAL A 114 7.76 -3.39 -17.46
N SER A 115 8.48 -2.91 -18.47
CA SER A 115 9.77 -2.24 -18.28
C SER A 115 9.65 -0.98 -17.40
N LEU A 116 8.61 -0.17 -17.64
CA LEU A 116 8.35 1.04 -16.85
C LEU A 116 7.95 0.72 -15.42
N MET A 117 7.11 -0.29 -15.20
CA MET A 117 6.72 -0.74 -13.87
C MET A 117 7.93 -1.23 -13.07
N GLN A 118 8.77 -2.06 -13.68
CA GLN A 118 10.01 -2.51 -13.06
C GLN A 118 10.93 -1.34 -12.73
N LYS A 119 11.13 -0.41 -13.66
CA LYS A 119 12.01 0.75 -13.44
C LYS A 119 11.49 1.72 -12.38
N ARG A 120 10.18 1.93 -12.30
CA ARG A 120 9.58 2.92 -11.38
C ARG A 120 9.32 2.37 -9.98
N PHE A 121 9.09 1.06 -9.85
CA PHE A 121 8.66 0.44 -8.60
C PHE A 121 9.65 -0.63 -8.08
N ASP A 122 10.88 -0.67 -8.61
CA ASP A 122 11.95 -1.58 -8.16
C ASP A 122 12.26 -1.48 -6.66
N THR A 123 12.13 -0.28 -6.11
CA THR A 123 12.51 0.05 -4.74
C THR A 123 11.30 0.15 -3.80
N THR A 124 10.07 -0.01 -4.29
CA THR A 124 8.85 0.13 -3.48
C THR A 124 8.85 -0.83 -2.29
N GLU A 125 9.29 -2.08 -2.47
CA GLU A 125 9.39 -3.07 -1.39
C GLU A 125 10.66 -2.93 -0.53
N ASN A 126 11.49 -1.90 -0.75
CA ASN A 126 12.60 -1.52 0.12
C ASN A 126 12.23 -0.35 1.06
N GLN A 127 11.23 0.45 0.67
CA GLN A 127 10.84 1.66 1.39
C GLN A 127 10.08 1.32 2.68
N THR A 128 10.69 1.63 3.82
CA THR A 128 10.13 1.34 5.15
C THR A 128 8.70 1.85 5.35
N ALA A 129 8.36 3.04 4.84
CA ALA A 129 7.03 3.60 4.96
C ALA A 129 5.98 2.71 4.27
N LEU A 130 6.24 2.32 3.02
CA LEU A 130 5.31 1.49 2.25
C LEU A 130 5.25 0.06 2.78
N THR A 131 6.39 -0.55 3.12
CA THR A 131 6.41 -1.94 3.57
C THR A 131 5.75 -2.13 4.93
N LEU A 132 6.00 -1.23 5.88
CA LEU A 132 5.36 -1.30 7.19
C LEU A 132 3.88 -0.93 7.12
N SER A 133 3.50 0.07 6.31
CA SER A 133 2.09 0.40 6.07
C SER A 133 1.31 -0.76 5.44
N THR A 134 1.93 -1.48 4.49
CA THR A 134 1.31 -2.66 3.86
C THR A 134 1.19 -3.83 4.86
N LEU A 135 2.22 -4.10 5.67
CA LEU A 135 2.18 -5.16 6.68
C LEU A 135 1.13 -4.88 7.77
N LEU A 136 1.06 -3.63 8.23
CA LEU A 136 0.10 -3.20 9.26
C LEU A 136 -1.32 -3.01 8.72
N ASP A 137 -1.54 -3.14 7.41
CA ASP A 137 -2.88 -3.21 6.86
C ASP A 137 -3.39 -4.65 6.92
N PRO A 138 -4.42 -4.94 7.74
CA PRO A 138 -4.91 -6.30 7.97
C PRO A 138 -5.52 -6.92 6.70
N ARG A 139 -5.82 -6.13 5.66
CA ARG A 139 -6.33 -6.61 4.37
C ARG A 139 -5.23 -7.23 3.50
N PHE A 140 -3.97 -6.80 3.70
CA PHE A 140 -2.87 -7.16 2.80
C PHE A 140 -1.80 -8.00 3.47
N LYS A 141 -1.29 -7.59 4.64
CA LYS A 141 -0.22 -8.29 5.36
C LYS A 141 0.93 -8.68 4.42
N THR A 142 1.43 -9.91 4.49
CA THR A 142 2.47 -10.44 3.59
C THR A 142 1.95 -10.77 2.18
N ILE A 143 0.64 -10.99 2.02
CA ILE A 143 0.01 -11.32 0.74
C ILE A 143 0.14 -10.16 -0.25
N GLY A 144 0.24 -8.94 0.23
CA GLY A 144 0.46 -7.76 -0.61
C GLY A 144 1.80 -7.76 -1.36
N PHE A 145 2.83 -8.45 -0.85
CA PHE A 145 4.18 -8.39 -1.40
C PHE A 145 4.36 -9.28 -2.62
N TYR A 146 5.04 -8.76 -3.64
CA TYR A 146 5.53 -9.51 -4.78
C TYR A 146 6.80 -10.28 -4.41
N ASN A 147 7.77 -9.62 -3.75
CA ASN A 147 9.02 -10.26 -3.32
C ASN A 147 8.93 -10.77 -1.88
N GLN A 148 8.91 -12.09 -1.72
CA GLN A 148 8.82 -12.73 -0.41
C GLN A 148 10.04 -12.48 0.49
N VAL A 149 11.24 -12.26 -0.10
CA VAL A 149 12.45 -11.89 0.68
C VAL A 149 12.27 -10.52 1.31
N GLN A 150 11.66 -9.58 0.59
CA GLN A 150 11.36 -8.24 1.10
C GLN A 150 10.24 -8.25 2.14
N ALA A 151 9.23 -9.12 1.98
CA ALA A 151 8.22 -9.35 2.99
C ALA A 151 8.86 -9.80 4.31
N GLN A 152 9.72 -10.82 4.29
CA GLN A 152 10.43 -11.32 5.47
C GLN A 152 11.35 -10.28 6.09
N THR A 153 12.06 -9.49 5.28
CA THR A 153 12.88 -8.38 5.76
C THR A 153 12.04 -7.32 6.46
N SER A 154 10.87 -7.03 5.92
CA SER A 154 9.93 -6.06 6.49
C SER A 154 9.30 -6.57 7.79
N ILE A 155 9.02 -7.87 7.90
CA ILE A 155 8.59 -8.52 9.15
C ILE A 155 9.65 -8.33 10.23
N LYS A 156 10.92 -8.65 9.95
CA LYS A 156 12.03 -8.45 10.91
C LYS A 156 12.10 -7.00 11.40
N ARG A 157 11.91 -6.03 10.48
CA ARG A 157 11.87 -4.60 10.81
C ARG A 157 10.67 -4.24 11.69
N LEU A 158 9.49 -4.76 11.38
CA LEU A 158 8.29 -4.56 12.19
C LEU A 158 8.47 -5.14 13.61
N THR A 159 8.99 -6.36 13.72
CA THR A 159 9.30 -7.00 15.00
C THR A 159 10.31 -6.20 15.82
N ALA A 160 11.34 -5.63 15.18
CA ALA A 160 12.30 -4.78 15.86
C ALA A 160 11.65 -3.48 16.42
N GLN A 161 10.75 -2.85 15.65
CA GLN A 161 10.01 -1.67 16.12
C GLN A 161 9.03 -2.01 17.26
N CYS A 162 8.35 -3.15 17.16
CA CYS A 162 7.46 -3.65 18.20
C CYS A 162 8.24 -3.95 19.50
N SER A 163 9.37 -4.65 19.40
CA SER A 163 10.27 -4.92 20.52
C SER A 163 10.83 -3.64 21.15
N GLN A 164 11.15 -2.62 20.35
CA GLN A 164 11.56 -1.32 20.87
C GLN A 164 10.44 -0.63 21.63
N LEU A 165 9.21 -0.67 21.12
CA LEU A 165 8.05 -0.10 21.78
C LEU A 165 7.77 -0.79 23.13
N MET A 166 7.85 -2.12 23.18
CA MET A 166 7.74 -2.91 24.41
C MET A 166 8.80 -2.53 25.46
N ARG A 167 10.04 -2.27 25.05
CA ARG A 167 11.10 -1.82 25.98
C ARG A 167 10.86 -0.42 26.55
N CYS A 168 10.21 0.45 25.80
CA CYS A 168 9.97 1.84 26.19
C CYS A 168 8.65 2.03 26.95
N THR A 169 7.79 1.02 27.03
CA THR A 169 6.51 1.11 27.73
C THR A 169 6.71 0.63 29.19
N PRO A 170 6.38 1.45 30.21
CA PRO A 170 6.43 1.01 31.60
C PRO A 170 5.44 -0.13 31.86
N PRO A 171 5.71 -1.05 32.80
CA PRO A 171 4.83 -2.18 33.11
C PRO A 171 3.38 -1.79 33.44
N ASP A 172 3.14 -0.58 33.94
CA ASP A 172 1.86 -0.18 34.52
C ASP A 172 0.84 0.42 33.54
N THR A 173 1.10 0.45 32.23
CA THR A 173 0.22 1.20 31.30
C THR A 173 -0.70 0.38 30.41
N LEU A 174 -0.64 -0.96 30.39
CA LEU A 174 -1.37 -1.74 29.38
C LEU A 174 -2.16 -2.98 29.86
N THR A 175 -2.25 -3.29 31.15
CA THR A 175 -3.23 -4.29 31.63
C THR A 175 -3.51 -4.13 33.12
N GLU A 176 -4.73 -3.69 33.45
CA GLU A 176 -5.33 -3.99 34.76
C GLU A 176 -5.57 -5.51 34.85
N GLU A 177 -5.14 -6.07 35.97
CA GLU A 177 -5.52 -7.35 36.58
C GLU A 177 -5.23 -8.66 35.82
N GLN A 178 -4.04 -9.22 36.05
CA GLN A 178 -3.92 -10.66 36.37
C GLN A 178 -2.92 -10.89 37.51
N PRO A 179 -3.25 -11.77 38.48
CA PRO A 179 -2.46 -11.95 39.69
C PRO A 179 -1.26 -12.86 39.39
N SER A 180 -0.06 -12.29 39.42
CA SER A 180 1.19 -13.06 39.39
C SER A 180 1.87 -13.00 40.76
N THR A 181 1.57 -14.05 41.52
CA THR A 181 2.31 -14.69 42.61
C THR A 181 3.66 -14.07 43.03
N SER A 182 3.69 -13.62 44.29
CA SER A 182 4.84 -13.56 45.20
C SER A 182 6.13 -12.92 44.65
N ALA A 183 6.23 -11.59 44.80
CA ALA A 183 7.52 -10.93 44.94
C ALA A 183 8.22 -11.43 46.23
N GLN A 184 9.14 -12.39 46.11
CA GLN A 184 10.10 -12.64 47.18
C GLN A 184 11.18 -11.53 47.13
N PRO A 185 11.56 -10.94 48.27
CA PRO A 185 12.70 -10.04 48.34
C PRO A 185 13.96 -10.82 47.92
N ALA A 186 14.75 -10.25 47.01
CA ALA A 186 16.05 -10.82 46.67
C ALA A 186 16.93 -10.87 47.92
N PRO A 187 17.67 -11.96 48.17
CA PRO A 187 18.60 -12.02 49.29
C PRO A 187 19.70 -10.96 49.08
N GLU A 188 19.89 -10.09 50.06
CA GLU A 188 20.99 -9.14 50.07
C GLU A 188 22.32 -9.91 50.00
N ASN A 189 23.01 -9.80 48.87
CA ASN A 189 24.26 -10.51 48.63
C ASN A 189 25.41 -9.68 49.26
N PRO A 190 26.09 -10.17 50.31
CA PRO A 190 27.02 -9.35 51.08
C PRO A 190 28.37 -9.04 50.38
N SER A 191 28.53 -9.37 49.09
CA SER A 191 29.74 -9.09 48.30
C SER A 191 29.52 -8.20 47.06
N SER A 192 28.38 -7.50 47.01
CA SER A 192 28.08 -6.51 45.96
C SER A 192 29.17 -5.42 45.95
N THR A 193 30.03 -5.49 44.93
CA THR A 193 30.93 -4.41 44.57
C THR A 193 30.33 -3.68 43.37
N TYR A 194 30.68 -2.40 43.20
CA TYR A 194 30.24 -1.58 42.06
C TYR A 194 30.38 -2.29 40.70
N LEU A 195 31.42 -3.14 40.55
CA LEU A 195 31.66 -3.93 39.33
C LEU A 195 30.60 -5.02 39.12
N TRP A 196 30.23 -5.77 40.16
CA TRP A 196 29.17 -6.79 40.09
C TRP A 196 27.80 -6.15 39.92
N ASP A 197 27.51 -5.02 40.59
CA ASP A 197 26.24 -4.30 40.40
C ASP A 197 26.08 -3.78 38.96
N LYS A 198 27.18 -3.32 38.35
CA LYS A 198 27.17 -2.91 36.94
C LYS A 198 26.90 -4.11 36.03
N LEU A 199 27.57 -5.24 36.27
CA LEU A 199 27.35 -6.45 35.48
C LEU A 199 25.92 -6.98 35.62
N ASP A 200 25.37 -6.99 36.83
CA ASP A 200 24.01 -7.43 37.11
C ASP A 200 22.97 -6.52 36.45
N ARG A 201 23.20 -5.19 36.44
CA ARG A 201 22.38 -4.26 35.65
C ARG A 201 22.44 -4.58 34.16
N ASP A 202 23.65 -4.68 33.59
CA ASP A 202 23.86 -4.98 32.16
C ASP A 202 23.20 -6.33 31.79
N ALA A 203 23.30 -7.34 32.65
CA ALA A 203 22.65 -8.64 32.48
C ALA A 203 21.11 -8.56 32.57
N SER A 204 20.57 -7.74 33.48
CA SER A 204 19.13 -7.50 33.60
C SER A 204 18.56 -6.80 32.37
N GLU A 205 19.29 -5.82 31.82
CA GLU A 205 18.91 -5.08 30.62
C GLU A 205 18.95 -6.00 29.39
N ALA A 206 19.98 -6.84 29.26
CA ALA A 206 20.07 -7.85 28.21
C ALA A 206 18.91 -8.86 28.28
N ARG A 207 18.54 -9.33 29.48
CA ARG A 207 17.37 -10.22 29.68
C ARG A 207 16.07 -9.52 29.28
N ARG A 208 15.86 -8.27 29.69
CA ARG A 208 14.68 -7.48 29.33
C ARG A 208 14.58 -7.29 27.81
N ALA A 209 15.68 -6.97 27.15
CA ALA A 209 15.71 -6.79 25.70
C ALA A 209 15.42 -8.10 24.94
N ARG A 210 15.91 -9.24 25.45
CA ARG A 210 15.61 -10.55 24.89
C ARG A 210 14.13 -10.91 25.04
N ASN A 211 13.56 -10.72 26.23
CA ASN A 211 12.15 -10.99 26.48
C ASN A 211 11.24 -10.13 25.59
N ALA A 212 11.48 -8.82 25.52
CA ALA A 212 10.73 -7.93 24.62
C ALA A 212 10.80 -8.35 23.15
N THR A 213 11.93 -8.91 22.71
CA THR A 213 12.07 -9.42 21.33
C THR A 213 11.27 -10.71 21.12
N ALA A 214 11.23 -11.61 22.11
CA ALA A 214 10.41 -12.81 22.06
C ALA A 214 8.92 -12.45 22.05
N ASP A 215 8.47 -11.57 22.93
CA ASP A 215 7.07 -11.13 23.04
C ASP A 215 6.61 -10.42 21.76
N ALA A 216 7.44 -9.51 21.22
CA ALA A 216 7.16 -8.85 19.95
C ALA A 216 7.06 -9.85 18.78
N THR A 217 7.88 -10.90 18.79
CA THR A 217 7.82 -11.95 17.77
C THR A 217 6.49 -12.71 17.85
N VAL A 218 6.03 -13.04 19.06
CA VAL A 218 4.74 -13.70 19.28
C VAL A 218 3.58 -12.83 18.79
N GLU A 219 3.55 -11.54 19.17
CA GLU A 219 2.48 -10.62 18.77
C GLU A 219 2.43 -10.43 17.24
N VAL A 220 3.60 -10.16 16.61
CA VAL A 220 3.71 -10.01 15.15
C VAL A 220 3.29 -11.28 14.42
N GLN A 221 3.79 -12.43 14.84
CA GLN A 221 3.50 -13.68 14.15
C GLN A 221 2.02 -14.04 14.26
N ARG A 222 1.41 -13.85 15.43
CA ARG A 222 -0.02 -14.08 15.64
C ARG A 222 -0.87 -13.22 14.71
N TYR A 223 -0.60 -11.91 14.64
CA TYR A 223 -1.29 -11.01 13.71
C TYR A 223 -1.13 -11.43 12.24
N LEU A 224 0.07 -11.84 11.84
CA LEU A 224 0.34 -12.24 10.46
C LEU A 224 -0.30 -13.59 10.09
N THR A 225 -0.52 -14.49 11.06
CA THR A 225 -1.21 -15.77 10.83
C THR A 225 -2.73 -15.65 10.79
N ASP A 226 -3.30 -14.61 11.41
CA ASP A 226 -4.73 -14.37 11.36
C ASP A 226 -5.20 -14.18 9.91
N PRO A 227 -6.43 -14.59 9.56
CA PRO A 227 -7.00 -14.34 8.24
C PRO A 227 -6.93 -12.86 7.85
N PRO A 228 -6.69 -12.54 6.57
CA PRO A 228 -6.80 -11.17 6.09
C PRO A 228 -8.22 -10.63 6.27
N LEU A 229 -8.32 -9.34 6.61
CA LEU A 229 -9.58 -8.62 6.64
C LEU A 229 -10.15 -8.48 5.22
N ASP A 230 -11.48 -8.44 5.07
CA ASP A 230 -12.08 -8.19 3.77
C ASP A 230 -11.63 -6.81 3.22
N ARG A 231 -11.36 -6.74 1.91
CA ARG A 231 -10.84 -5.54 1.26
C ARG A 231 -11.76 -4.32 1.45
N SER A 232 -13.07 -4.55 1.52
CA SER A 232 -14.09 -3.51 1.65
C SER A 232 -14.25 -2.96 3.07
N GLU A 233 -13.70 -3.63 4.08
CA GLU A 233 -13.76 -3.19 5.47
C GLU A 233 -12.70 -2.11 5.79
N ASP A 234 -12.95 -1.35 6.86
CA ASP A 234 -12.05 -0.30 7.34
C ASP A 234 -10.96 -0.86 8.28
N PRO A 235 -9.67 -0.78 7.91
CA PRO A 235 -8.54 -1.17 8.77
C PRO A 235 -8.54 -0.51 10.14
N LEU A 236 -9.00 0.74 10.26
CA LEU A 236 -9.00 1.46 11.53
C LEU A 236 -9.99 0.84 12.52
N VAL A 237 -11.13 0.37 12.02
CA VAL A 237 -12.13 -0.36 12.82
C VAL A 237 -11.57 -1.70 13.28
N TYR A 238 -10.85 -2.42 12.41
CA TYR A 238 -10.15 -3.65 12.80
C TYR A 238 -9.19 -3.40 13.96
N TRP A 239 -8.33 -2.39 13.83
CA TRP A 239 -7.33 -2.05 14.83
C TRP A 239 -7.95 -1.65 16.17
N LEU A 240 -9.05 -0.89 16.16
CA LEU A 240 -9.79 -0.55 17.38
C LEU A 240 -10.39 -1.79 18.08
N LYS A 241 -10.93 -2.74 17.33
CA LYS A 241 -11.46 -3.99 17.88
C LYS A 241 -10.38 -4.91 18.45
N HIS A 242 -9.18 -4.89 17.88
CA HIS A 242 -8.08 -5.77 18.24
C HIS A 242 -7.00 -5.11 19.11
N GLN A 243 -7.24 -3.89 19.62
CA GLN A 243 -6.26 -3.14 20.41
C GLN A 243 -5.76 -3.89 21.65
N ASN A 244 -6.59 -4.73 22.27
CA ASN A 244 -6.20 -5.55 23.43
C ASN A 244 -5.54 -6.88 23.03
N VAL A 245 -5.71 -7.31 21.78
CA VAL A 245 -5.11 -8.53 21.24
C VAL A 245 -3.69 -8.26 20.74
N TYR A 246 -3.48 -7.09 20.13
CA TYR A 246 -2.20 -6.63 19.59
C TYR A 246 -1.89 -5.20 20.05
N PRO A 247 -1.63 -4.98 21.35
CA PRO A 247 -1.50 -3.63 21.92
C PRO A 247 -0.34 -2.83 21.29
N HIS A 248 0.79 -3.46 21.01
CA HIS A 248 1.97 -2.78 20.47
C HIS A 248 1.82 -2.55 18.96
N LEU A 249 1.31 -3.54 18.22
CA LEU A 249 0.99 -3.36 16.81
C LEU A 249 -0.10 -2.33 16.59
N PHE A 250 -1.10 -2.24 17.45
CA PHE A 250 -2.12 -1.20 17.40
C PHE A 250 -1.51 0.19 17.52
N GLN A 251 -0.58 0.38 18.46
CA GLN A 251 0.13 1.64 18.62
C GLN A 251 1.00 1.97 17.40
N LEU A 252 1.70 0.98 16.84
CA LEU A 252 2.46 1.15 15.59
C LEU A 252 1.53 1.50 14.42
N ALA A 253 0.42 0.79 14.25
CA ALA A 253 -0.59 1.06 13.22
C ALA A 253 -1.09 2.51 13.31
N LYS A 254 -1.46 2.97 14.51
CA LYS A 254 -1.83 4.38 14.76
C LYS A 254 -0.76 5.36 14.33
N LEU A 255 0.52 5.09 14.64
CA LEU A 255 1.62 5.96 14.26
C LEU A 255 1.79 6.04 12.74
N PHE A 256 1.65 4.93 12.02
CA PHE A 256 1.76 4.90 10.56
C PHE A 256 0.57 5.62 9.89
N TYR A 257 -0.67 5.34 10.32
CA TYR A 257 -1.84 6.05 9.78
C TYR A 257 -1.82 7.56 10.09
N ALA A 258 -1.34 7.97 11.28
CA ALA A 258 -1.20 9.38 11.62
C ALA A 258 -0.08 10.10 10.82
N ARG A 259 0.97 9.38 10.41
CA ARG A 259 2.01 9.92 9.51
C ARG A 259 1.48 10.12 8.10
N GLN A 260 0.71 9.16 7.58
CA GLN A 260 0.07 9.25 6.27
C GLN A 260 -0.84 10.48 6.16
N HIS A 261 -1.67 10.75 7.19
CA HIS A 261 -2.53 11.93 7.22
C HIS A 261 -1.74 13.25 7.16
N ARG A 262 -0.58 13.33 7.84
CA ARG A 262 0.25 14.55 7.84
C ARG A 262 0.97 14.76 6.50
N GLN A 263 1.45 13.70 5.87
CA GLN A 263 2.08 13.78 4.54
C GLN A 263 1.06 14.17 3.46
N PHE A 264 -0.18 13.65 3.54
CA PHE A 264 -1.27 14.07 2.67
C PHE A 264 -1.53 15.58 2.78
N LEU A 265 -1.74 16.10 3.99
CA LEU A 265 -1.93 17.54 4.20
C LEU A 265 -0.75 18.39 3.72
N ALA A 266 0.49 17.92 3.92
CA ALA A 266 1.68 18.59 3.42
C ALA A 266 1.71 18.63 1.88
N SER A 267 1.32 17.55 1.20
CA SER A 267 1.26 17.49 -0.26
C SER A 267 0.15 18.37 -0.85
N GLU A 268 -1.03 18.44 -0.20
CA GLU A 268 -2.10 19.37 -0.61
C GLU A 268 -1.68 20.83 -0.43
N LEU A 269 -1.02 21.17 0.68
CA LEU A 269 -0.50 22.51 0.91
C LEU A 269 0.55 22.90 -0.13
N SER A 270 1.48 22.01 -0.47
CA SER A 270 2.48 22.27 -1.52
C SER A 270 1.85 22.44 -2.91
N GLN A 271 0.88 21.60 -3.28
CA GLN A 271 0.17 21.72 -4.56
C GLN A 271 -0.69 22.99 -4.66
N ASN A 272 -1.15 23.53 -3.53
CA ASN A 272 -1.91 24.78 -3.49
C ASN A 272 -0.99 26.02 -3.51
N VAL A 273 0.24 25.92 -2.99
CA VAL A 273 1.25 26.97 -3.10
C VAL A 273 1.83 27.06 -4.52
N GLU A 274 1.99 25.94 -5.23
CA GLU A 274 2.41 25.94 -6.65
C GLU A 274 1.33 26.43 -7.63
N LYS A 275 0.10 26.67 -7.14
CA LYS A 275 -1.03 27.21 -7.93
C LYS A 275 -1.31 28.69 -7.65
N LEU A 276 -0.50 29.35 -6.82
CA LEU A 276 -0.49 30.81 -6.59
C LEU A 276 0.73 31.42 -7.28
#